data_AF-A0A944C510-F1
#
_entry.id   AF-A0A944C510-F1
#
_cell.length_a   1.000
_cell.length_b   1.000
_cell.length_c   1.000
_cell.angle_alpha   90.00
_cell.angle_beta   90.00
_cell.angle_gamma   90.00
#
_symmetry.space_group_name_H-M   'P 1'
#
loop_
_entity.id
_entity.type
_entity.pdbx_description
1 polymer ?
#
loop_
_entity_poly.entity_id
_entity_poly.type
_entity_poly.pdbx_seq_one_letter_code
_entity_poly.pdbx_strand_id
1 'polypeptide(L)'
;MGREKLGSRLGFLLISAGCAIGIGNVWKFPYVVGQTGGGLFVLIYLFFLIIFGVPVLTMEFSLGRAAQRSPAKMYEQLEPKGTKWHIHGKLTVAGC
;
A
#
# COMPACT_ATOMS: atom_id res chain seq x y z
N MET A 1 -20.26 -15.26 12.17
CA MET A 1 -20.33 -14.10 11.25
C MET A 1 -19.35 -14.36 10.11
N GLY A 2 -19.85 -14.78 8.94
CA GLY A 2 -19.01 -15.12 7.78
C GLY A 2 -18.47 -13.84 7.13
N ARG A 3 -17.20 -13.86 6.72
CA ARG A 3 -16.55 -12.69 6.11
C ARG A 3 -17.03 -12.52 4.67
N GLU A 4 -17.42 -11.31 4.33
CA GLU A 4 -17.88 -10.94 3.00
C GLU A 4 -16.71 -11.03 2.02
N LYS A 5 -16.88 -11.76 0.93
CA LYS A 5 -15.89 -11.90 -0.13
C LYS A 5 -16.38 -11.10 -1.33
N LEU A 6 -15.51 -10.30 -1.93
CA LEU A 6 -15.84 -9.68 -3.21
C LEU A 6 -16.04 -10.76 -4.27
N GLY A 7 -17.18 -10.71 -4.97
CA GLY A 7 -17.56 -11.69 -5.99
C GLY A 7 -16.74 -11.59 -7.28
N SER A 8 -16.02 -10.49 -7.52
CA SER A 8 -15.22 -10.28 -8.74
C SER A 8 -13.80 -9.82 -8.44
N ARG A 9 -12.82 -10.52 -9.02
CA ARG A 9 -11.39 -10.16 -8.95
C ARG A 9 -11.11 -8.81 -9.62
N LEU A 10 -11.84 -8.50 -10.70
CA LEU A 10 -11.77 -7.20 -11.37
C LEU A 10 -12.30 -6.09 -10.48
N GLY A 11 -13.41 -6.33 -9.77
CA GLY A 11 -13.95 -5.37 -8.81
C GLY A 11 -12.96 -5.06 -7.67
N PHE A 12 -12.30 -6.09 -7.15
CA PHE A 12 -11.24 -5.92 -6.14
C PHE A 12 -10.06 -5.08 -6.66
N LEU A 13 -9.59 -5.38 -7.88
CA LEU A 13 -8.49 -4.64 -8.49
C LEU A 13 -8.84 -3.17 -8.74
N LEU A 14 -10.03 -2.91 -9.29
CA LEU A 14 -10.50 -1.55 -9.60
C LEU A 14 -10.68 -0.70 -8.35
N ILE A 15 -11.26 -1.26 -7.28
CA ILE A 15 -11.40 -0.55 -5.99
C ILE A 15 -10.03 -0.24 -5.39
N SER A 16 -9.13 -1.23 -5.39
CA SER A 16 -7.77 -1.04 -4.87
C SER A 16 -6.98 0.01 -5.67
N ALA A 17 -7.11 -0.01 -7.00
CA ALA A 17 -6.51 0.99 -7.88
C ALA A 17 -7.09 2.39 -7.66
N GLY A 18 -8.40 2.50 -7.45
CA GLY A 18 -9.08 3.76 -7.14
C GLY A 18 -8.64 4.38 -5.83
N CYS A 19 -8.38 3.56 -4.79
CA CYS A 19 -7.81 4.05 -3.53
C CYS A 19 -6.33 4.45 -3.66
N ALA A 20 -5.56 3.78 -4.51
CA ALA A 20 -4.14 4.06 -4.71
C ALA A 20 -3.88 5.31 -5.58
N ILE A 21 -4.77 5.62 -6.53
CA ILE A 21 -4.64 6.77 -7.43
C ILE A 21 -5.23 8.02 -6.77
N GLY A 22 -4.38 8.81 -6.10
CA GLY A 22 -4.78 10.08 -5.48
C GLY A 22 -4.58 11.31 -6.37
N ILE A 23 -5.28 12.41 -6.06
CA ILE A 23 -5.16 13.73 -6.72
C ILE A 23 -3.70 14.21 -6.76
N GLY A 24 -2.92 13.90 -5.73
CA GLY A 24 -1.50 14.24 -5.65
C GLY A 24 -0.69 13.71 -6.84
N ASN A 25 -1.03 12.53 -7.36
CA ASN A 25 -0.32 11.94 -8.49
C ASN A 25 -0.69 12.59 -9.84
N VAL A 26 -1.82 13.30 -9.91
CA VAL A 26 -2.26 13.98 -11.14
C VAL A 26 -1.64 15.37 -11.26
N TRP A 27 -1.46 16.08 -10.13
CA TRP A 27 -1.00 17.48 -10.15
C TRP A 27 0.44 17.68 -9.66
N LYS A 28 0.84 16.97 -8.60
CA LYS A 28 2.19 17.15 -8.04
C LYS A 28 3.25 16.43 -8.88
N PHE A 29 2.90 15.29 -9.46
CA PHE A 29 3.79 14.56 -10.37
C PHE A 29 4.24 15.40 -11.58
N PRO A 30 3.35 15.98 -12.41
CA PRO A 30 3.79 16.78 -13.56
C PRO A 30 4.52 18.06 -13.16
N TYR A 31 4.16 18.67 -12.02
CA TYR A 31 4.85 19.84 -11.50
C TYR A 31 6.31 19.54 -11.12
N VAL A 32 6.53 18.46 -10.36
CA VAL A 32 7.87 18.03 -9.95
C VAL A 32 8.69 17.56 -11.17
N VAL A 33 8.08 16.81 -12.09
CA VAL A 33 8.70 16.41 -13.35
C VAL A 33 9.16 17.64 -14.14
N GLY A 34 8.30 18.66 -14.27
CA GLY A 34 8.62 19.90 -14.98
C GLY A 34 9.79 20.68 -14.36
N GLN A 35 9.92 20.69 -13.04
CA GLN A 35 11.00 21.40 -12.34
C GLN A 35 12.32 20.62 -12.25
N THR A 36 12.26 19.28 -12.20
CA THR A 36 13.41 18.44 -11.83
C THR A 36 14.10 17.79 -13.03
N GLY A 37 13.94 18.36 -14.24
CA GLY A 37 14.61 17.87 -15.46
C GLY A 37 13.77 16.96 -16.36
N GLY A 38 12.44 17.02 -16.26
CA GLY A 38 11.51 16.46 -17.24
C GLY A 38 11.60 14.93 -17.36
N GLY A 39 11.86 14.45 -18.59
CA GLY A 39 11.82 13.03 -18.91
C GLY A 39 12.84 12.15 -18.18
N LEU A 40 14.01 12.69 -17.83
CA LEU A 40 15.03 11.92 -17.10
C LEU A 40 14.58 11.61 -15.66
N PHE A 41 13.88 12.56 -15.02
CA PHE A 41 13.27 12.35 -13.71
C PHE A 41 12.21 11.24 -13.77
N VAL A 42 11.39 11.20 -14.82
CA VAL A 42 10.36 10.15 -15.00
C VAL A 42 10.99 8.77 -15.10
N LEU A 43 12.11 8.63 -15.81
CA LEU A 43 12.82 7.34 -15.93
C LEU A 43 13.38 6.87 -14.59
N ILE A 44 14.03 7.77 -13.83
CA ILE A 44 14.55 7.46 -12.50
C ILE A 44 13.40 7.14 -11.52
N TYR A 45 12.30 7.89 -11.61
CA TYR A 45 11.10 7.66 -10.82
C TYR A 45 10.49 6.27 -11.11
N LEU A 46 10.33 5.89 -12.38
CA LEU A 46 9.84 4.57 -12.77
C LEU A 46 10.75 3.44 -12.27
N PHE A 47 12.07 3.64 -12.36
CA PHE A 47 13.04 2.67 -11.87
C PHE A 47 12.89 2.43 -10.36
N PHE A 48 12.85 3.49 -9.56
CA PHE A 48 12.64 3.38 -8.12
C PHE A 48 11.25 2.87 -7.76
N LEU A 49 10.22 3.25 -8.52
CA LEU A 49 8.85 2.78 -8.31
C LEU A 49 8.74 1.27 -8.55
N ILE A 50 9.44 0.70 -9.53
CA ILE A 50 9.46 -0.74 -9.74
C ILE A 50 10.26 -1.42 -8.62
N ILE A 51 11.45 -0.90 -8.30
CA ILE A 51 12.34 -1.53 -7.32
C ILE A 51 11.76 -1.50 -5.91
N PHE A 52 11.12 -0.42 -5.48
CA PHE A 52 10.54 -0.31 -4.15
C PHE A 52 9.05 -0.62 -4.12
N GLY A 53 8.29 -0.17 -5.12
CA GLY A 53 6.83 -0.36 -5.15
C GLY A 53 6.43 -1.83 -5.29
N VAL A 54 7.07 -2.60 -6.17
CA VAL A 54 6.74 -4.03 -6.35
C VAL A 54 6.97 -4.84 -5.08
N PRO A 55 8.13 -4.78 -4.39
CA PRO A 55 8.32 -5.55 -3.17
C PRO A 55 7.45 -5.05 -2.02
N VAL A 56 7.24 -3.74 -1.86
CA VAL A 56 6.36 -3.20 -0.81
C VAL A 56 4.92 -3.69 -1.00
N LEU A 57 4.37 -3.58 -2.21
CA LEU A 57 3.04 -4.10 -2.53
C LEU A 57 2.97 -5.62 -2.29
N THR A 58 3.98 -6.36 -2.71
CA THR A 58 4.04 -7.82 -2.49
C THR A 58 4.07 -8.17 -1.01
N MET A 59 4.80 -7.41 -0.19
CA MET A 59 4.82 -7.58 1.26
C MET A 59 3.45 -7.27 1.87
N GLU A 60 2.81 -6.15 1.52
CA GLU A 60 1.48 -5.79 2.03
C GLU A 60 0.41 -6.82 1.65
N PHE A 61 0.40 -7.29 0.40
CA PHE A 61 -0.51 -8.34 -0.05
C PHE A 61 -0.24 -9.67 0.67
N SER A 62 1.02 -10.05 0.88
CA SER A 62 1.38 -11.28 1.59
C SER A 62 0.96 -11.22 3.05
N LEU A 63 1.18 -10.08 3.70
CA LEU A 63 0.82 -9.86 5.10
C LEU A 63 -0.71 -9.86 5.28
N GLY A 64 -1.45 -9.18 4.39
CA GLY A 64 -2.92 -9.21 4.37
C GLY A 64 -3.50 -10.60 4.09
N ARG A 65 -2.84 -11.41 3.24
CA ARG A 65 -3.20 -12.82 3.00
C ARG A 65 -2.84 -13.74 4.16
N ALA A 66 -1.75 -13.48 4.90
CA ALA A 66 -1.37 -14.26 6.07
C ALA A 66 -2.30 -13.96 7.27
N ALA A 67 -2.63 -12.68 7.48
CA ALA A 67 -3.43 -12.28 8.63
C ALA A 67 -4.92 -12.51 8.45
N GLN A 68 -5.47 -12.26 7.25
CA GLN A 68 -6.90 -12.38 6.96
C GLN A 68 -7.80 -11.65 7.99
N ARG A 69 -7.27 -10.60 8.63
CA ARG A 69 -7.90 -9.79 9.67
C ARG A 69 -7.63 -8.31 9.42
N SER A 70 -8.41 -7.44 10.05
CA SER A 70 -8.21 -5.98 9.97
C SER A 70 -6.79 -5.59 10.41
N PRO A 71 -6.22 -4.51 9.87
CA PRO A 71 -4.84 -4.08 10.14
C PRO A 71 -4.53 -3.99 11.64
N ALA A 72 -5.47 -3.53 12.47
CA ALA A 72 -5.32 -3.52 13.94
C ALA A 72 -5.07 -4.90 14.55
N LYS A 73 -5.81 -5.93 14.11
CA LYS A 73 -5.71 -7.31 14.63
C LYS A 73 -4.62 -8.13 13.94
N MET A 74 -4.19 -7.70 12.76
CA MET A 74 -3.10 -8.31 12.00
C MET A 74 -1.77 -8.22 12.75
N TYR A 75 -1.44 -7.03 13.27
CA TYR A 75 -0.24 -6.84 14.08
C TYR A 75 -0.31 -7.56 15.44
N GLU A 76 -1.50 -7.88 15.94
CA GLU A 76 -1.70 -8.63 17.19
C GLU A 76 -1.54 -10.14 16.96
N GLN A 77 -1.88 -10.65 15.76
CA GLN A 77 -1.79 -12.07 15.41
C GLN A 77 -0.44 -12.50 14.82
N LEU A 78 0.22 -11.64 14.05
CA LEU A 78 1.53 -11.91 13.46
C LEU A 78 2.71 -11.57 14.38
N GLU A 79 2.44 -11.15 15.61
CA GLU A 79 3.50 -10.80 16.55
C GLU A 79 4.24 -12.05 17.07
N PRO A 80 5.57 -12.15 16.91
CA PRO A 80 6.36 -13.15 17.62
C PRO A 80 6.38 -12.82 19.13
N LYS A 81 6.20 -13.83 19.99
CA LYS A 81 6.14 -13.68 21.46
C LYS A 81 7.35 -12.88 21.96
N GLY A 82 7.14 -11.61 22.33
CA GLY A 82 8.15 -10.76 22.98
C GLY A 82 8.44 -9.39 22.35
N THR A 83 7.81 -9.01 21.23
CA THR A 83 8.15 -7.76 20.52
C THR A 83 6.96 -6.83 20.36
N LYS A 84 7.00 -5.58 20.83
CA LYS A 84 5.85 -4.64 20.89
C LYS A 84 5.40 -4.06 19.52
N TRP A 85 5.10 -4.88 18.52
CA TRP A 85 4.65 -4.44 17.18
C TRP A 85 3.21 -3.88 17.16
N HIS A 86 2.42 -4.12 18.22
CA HIS A 86 1.09 -3.52 18.40
C HIS A 86 1.06 -1.98 18.30
N ILE A 87 2.16 -1.29 18.64
CA ILE A 87 2.26 0.18 18.56
C ILE A 87 2.28 0.63 17.10
N HIS A 88 2.98 -0.11 16.23
CA HIS A 88 3.01 0.16 14.80
C HIS A 88 1.62 -0.03 14.19
N GLY A 89 0.90 -1.09 14.60
CA GLY A 89 -0.48 -1.32 14.17
C GLY A 89 -1.48 -0.25 14.61
N LYS A 90 -1.36 0.29 15.83
CA LYS A 90 -2.19 1.43 16.28
C LYS A 90 -1.84 2.72 15.54
N LEU A 91 -0.56 2.96 15.27
CA LEU A 91 -0.11 4.14 14.51
C LEU A 91 -0.61 4.11 13.07
N THR A 92 -0.54 2.95 12.40
CA THR A 92 -1.06 2.80 11.04
C THR A 92 -2.57 3.02 10.98
N VAL A 93 -3.33 2.53 11.97
CA VAL A 93 -4.79 2.74 12.04
C VAL A 93 -5.16 4.19 12.37
N ALA A 94 -4.31 4.91 13.11
CA ALA A 94 -4.52 6.33 13.41
C ALA A 94 -4.11 7.27 12.25
N GLY A 95 -3.25 6.79 11.34
CA GLY A 95 -2.77 7.56 10.19
C GLY A 95 -3.57 7.36 8.90
N CYS A 96 -4.48 6.39 8.85
CA CYS A 96 -5.48 6.22 7.79
C CYS A 96 -6.71 7.09 8.06
#